data_AF-A0A7V4IEV3-F1
#
_entry.id   AF-A0A7V4IEV3-F1
#
_cell.length_a   1.000
_cell.length_b   1.000
_cell.length_c   1.000
_cell.angle_alpha   90.00
_cell.angle_beta   90.00
_cell.angle_gamma   90.00
#
_symmetry.space_group_name_H-M   'P 1'
#
loop_
_entity.id
_entity.type
_entity.pdbx_description
1 polymer ?
#
loop_
_entity_poly.entity_id
_entity_poly.type
_entity_poly.pdbx_seq_one_letter_code
_entity_poly.pdbx_strand_id
1 'polypeptide(L)'
;MNRSGMVAMLAFGLFWSALVGVFDFVVFRGIWRQARTSGFATTTGTVTHSAVTRHRGSKGGTTYGVKIHYDYAVGGVAFTGTNYRHGAFSSTSDSGWATAAVARHAPGTVVPVHYDPACPGDAVLATGLMGSDLFVLLFLTPFNAAMVGLIGVPVVSLHRLRRWRETGGLPWSEDGRRIRLRLPHVSAWLAGLVTLGGGGFVCIFLVGLPTRFSPGLGTIQLVWAALIALAVAAVWHTRRRLLARGTDLVIDVAGQTVSLPGTRKRQTPQTFPFSAVANVTLEPVVRRGNKGRARHCHIVQLHVQGRAEKLAEWEDRWRAEALEAWLRQRLPLGEPAAPPRKSSVA
;
A
#
# COMPACT_ATOMS: atom_id res chain seq x y z
N MET A 1 -8.35 -6.40 17.33
CA MET A 1 -9.35 -5.78 16.46
C MET A 1 -10.55 -6.71 16.36
N ASN A 2 -11.62 -6.28 17.02
CA ASN A 2 -12.87 -7.01 17.10
C ASN A 2 -13.61 -7.03 15.75
N ARG A 3 -14.63 -7.89 15.64
CA ARG A 3 -15.40 -8.09 14.40
C ARG A 3 -16.06 -6.80 13.90
N SER A 4 -16.63 -6.00 14.80
CA SER A 4 -17.28 -4.73 14.47
C SER A 4 -16.29 -3.72 13.88
N GLY A 5 -15.07 -3.63 14.42
CA GLY A 5 -14.02 -2.78 13.87
C GLY A 5 -13.60 -3.19 12.46
N MET A 6 -13.50 -4.49 12.17
CA MET A 6 -13.21 -4.98 10.81
C MET A 6 -14.32 -4.63 9.82
N VAL A 7 -15.59 -4.76 10.21
CA VAL A 7 -16.74 -4.40 9.36
C VAL A 7 -16.77 -2.90 9.08
N ALA A 8 -16.57 -2.06 10.10
CA ALA A 8 -16.49 -0.62 9.93
C ALA A 8 -15.34 -0.21 8.99
N MET A 9 -14.18 -0.84 9.15
CA MET A 9 -13.02 -0.59 8.29
C MET A 9 -13.25 -1.05 6.85
N LEU A 10 -13.97 -2.16 6.63
CA LEU A 10 -14.38 -2.60 5.29
C LEU A 10 -15.35 -1.62 4.64
N ALA A 11 -16.38 -1.17 5.37
CA ALA A 11 -17.34 -0.21 4.84
C ALA A 11 -16.65 1.10 4.44
N PHE A 12 -15.78 1.62 5.31
CA PHE A 12 -14.95 2.78 4.99
C PHE A 12 -14.00 2.51 3.82
N GLY A 13 -13.37 1.33 3.78
CA GLY A 13 -12.50 0.91 2.69
C GLY A 13 -13.21 0.85 1.34
N LEU A 14 -14.46 0.40 1.29
CA LEU A 14 -15.26 0.36 0.06
C LEU A 14 -15.60 1.77 -0.43
N PHE A 15 -16.01 2.65 0.47
CA PHE A 15 -16.21 4.07 0.17
C PHE A 15 -14.93 4.72 -0.37
N TRP A 16 -13.80 4.50 0.31
CA TRP A 16 -12.49 5.00 -0.12
C TRP A 16 -12.07 4.44 -1.48
N SER A 17 -12.33 3.15 -1.74
CA SER A 17 -12.04 2.50 -3.01
C SER A 17 -12.84 3.10 -4.16
N ALA A 18 -14.12 3.42 -3.93
CA ALA A 18 -14.95 4.09 -4.94
C ALA A 18 -14.38 5.49 -5.27
N LEU A 19 -14.00 6.27 -4.25
CA LEU A 19 -13.41 7.59 -4.44
C LEU A 19 -12.09 7.50 -5.23
N VAL A 20 -11.13 6.69 -4.77
CA VAL A 20 -9.82 6.52 -5.42
C VAL A 20 -9.98 5.95 -6.82
N GLY A 21 -10.84 4.96 -7.02
CA GLY A 21 -11.10 4.34 -8.32
C GLY A 21 -11.63 5.31 -9.37
N VAL A 22 -12.48 6.28 -8.99
CA VAL A 22 -12.92 7.34 -9.91
C VAL A 22 -11.75 8.23 -10.34
N PHE A 23 -10.89 8.64 -9.40
CA PHE A 23 -9.70 9.43 -9.73
C PHE A 23 -8.73 8.65 -10.62
N ASP A 24 -8.45 7.39 -10.29
CA ASP A 24 -7.59 6.50 -11.07
C ASP A 24 -8.14 6.31 -12.49
N PHE A 25 -9.45 6.11 -12.64
CA PHE A 25 -10.10 5.99 -13.95
C PHE A 25 -9.91 7.25 -14.81
N VAL A 26 -10.15 8.44 -14.23
CA VAL A 26 -10.00 9.72 -14.95
C VAL A 26 -8.55 9.93 -15.37
N VAL A 27 -7.60 9.68 -14.47
CA VAL A 27 -6.15 9.78 -14.71
C VAL A 27 -5.73 8.82 -15.82
N PHE A 28 -6.07 7.53 -15.65
CA PHE A 28 -5.69 6.47 -16.57
C PHE A 28 -6.26 6.72 -17.96
N ARG A 29 -7.53 7.11 -18.07
CA ARG A 29 -8.17 7.46 -19.36
C ARG A 29 -7.44 8.62 -20.05
N GLY A 30 -7.01 9.63 -19.30
CA GLY A 30 -6.23 10.76 -19.82
C GLY A 30 -4.86 10.35 -20.35
N ILE A 31 -4.10 9.60 -19.54
CA ILE A 31 -2.78 9.08 -19.91
C ILE A 31 -2.88 8.14 -21.11
N TRP A 32 -3.88 7.26 -21.14
CA TRP A 32 -4.12 6.33 -22.24
C TRP A 32 -4.39 7.08 -23.56
N ARG A 33 -5.26 8.09 -23.54
CA ARG A 33 -5.50 8.94 -24.72
C ARG A 33 -4.23 9.64 -25.17
N GLN A 34 -3.46 10.20 -24.24
CA GLN A 34 -2.20 10.87 -24.56
C GLN A 34 -1.13 9.90 -25.12
N ALA A 35 -1.06 8.67 -24.61
CA ALA A 35 -0.13 7.67 -25.12
C ALA A 35 -0.44 7.28 -26.57
N ARG A 36 -1.73 7.23 -26.94
CA ARG A 36 -2.16 6.94 -28.31
C ARG A 36 -1.78 8.01 -29.32
N THR A 37 -1.55 9.25 -28.90
CA THR A 37 -1.17 10.34 -29.82
C THR A 37 0.19 10.10 -30.46
N SER A 38 1.01 9.19 -29.95
CA SER A 38 2.27 8.79 -30.60
C SER A 38 2.06 8.11 -31.95
N GLY A 39 0.87 7.58 -32.22
CA GLY A 39 0.49 7.01 -33.52
C GLY A 39 -0.36 7.93 -34.39
N PHE A 40 -0.55 9.20 -34.01
CA PHE A 40 -1.36 10.14 -34.77
C PHE A 40 -0.66 10.59 -36.06
N ALA A 41 -1.44 10.84 -37.11
CA ALA A 41 -0.93 11.46 -38.34
C ALA A 41 -0.68 12.95 -38.10
N THR A 42 0.16 13.55 -38.93
CA THR A 42 0.55 14.96 -38.79
C THR A 42 0.10 15.77 -40.00
N THR A 43 -0.44 16.97 -39.74
CA THR A 43 -0.71 18.01 -40.73
C THR A 43 -0.20 19.35 -40.20
N THR A 44 -0.26 20.39 -41.02
CA THR A 44 0.01 21.77 -40.57
C THR A 44 -1.29 22.46 -40.20
N GLY A 45 -1.27 23.24 -39.12
CA GLY A 45 -2.36 24.12 -38.73
C GLY A 45 -1.85 25.50 -38.33
N THR A 46 -2.77 26.45 -38.21
CA THR A 46 -2.49 27.83 -37.80
C THR A 46 -3.11 28.09 -36.44
N VAL A 47 -2.32 28.59 -35.49
CA VAL A 47 -2.82 28.98 -34.17
C VAL A 47 -3.68 30.22 -34.30
N THR A 48 -4.93 30.17 -33.82
CA THR A 48 -5.88 31.29 -33.86
C THR A 48 -6.01 31.99 -32.52
N HIS A 49 -5.79 31.28 -31.42
CA HIS A 49 -5.81 31.84 -30.07
C HIS A 49 -4.79 31.14 -29.18
N SER A 50 -4.14 31.87 -28.29
CA SER A 50 -3.17 31.30 -27.34
C SER A 50 -3.09 32.16 -26.09
N ALA A 51 -3.39 31.57 -24.93
CA ALA A 51 -3.40 32.26 -23.66
C ALA A 51 -3.00 31.36 -22.49
N VAL A 52 -2.39 31.95 -21.46
CA VAL A 52 -2.15 31.28 -20.18
C VAL A 52 -3.44 31.35 -19.35
N THR A 53 -3.93 30.21 -18.89
CA THR A 53 -5.05 30.15 -17.94
C THR A 53 -4.52 30.06 -16.52
N ARG A 54 -5.15 30.76 -15.58
CA ARG A 54 -4.75 30.76 -14.17
C ARG A 54 -5.91 30.31 -13.28
N HIS A 55 -5.69 29.31 -12.44
CA HIS A 55 -6.64 28.86 -11.43
C HIS A 55 -6.05 29.05 -10.03
N ARG A 56 -6.72 29.85 -9.21
CA ARG A 56 -6.36 30.04 -7.80
C ARG A 56 -7.18 29.08 -6.93
N GLY A 57 -6.49 28.21 -6.20
CA GLY A 57 -7.10 27.31 -5.23
C GLY A 57 -7.52 28.05 -3.96
N SER A 58 -8.51 27.49 -3.27
CA SER A 58 -9.09 28.05 -2.03
C SER A 58 -8.08 28.18 -0.88
N LYS A 59 -6.93 27.51 -0.96
CA LYS A 59 -5.83 27.55 0.02
C LYS A 59 -4.59 28.33 -0.46
N GLY A 60 -4.74 29.20 -1.46
CA GLY A 60 -3.68 30.13 -1.90
C GLY A 60 -2.75 29.61 -3.02
N GLY A 61 -2.78 28.31 -3.33
CA GLY A 61 -2.04 27.76 -4.48
C GLY A 61 -2.55 28.31 -5.82
N THR A 62 -1.66 28.59 -6.76
CA THR A 62 -2.01 28.96 -8.14
C THR A 62 -1.53 27.88 -9.09
N THR A 63 -2.40 27.43 -10.00
CA THR A 63 -2.03 26.59 -11.14
C THR A 63 -2.20 27.36 -12.45
N TYR A 64 -1.35 27.05 -13.42
CA TYR A 64 -1.24 27.67 -14.73
C TYR A 64 -1.42 26.58 -15.79
N GLY A 65 -2.32 26.82 -16.74
CA GLY A 65 -2.55 25.97 -17.89
C GLY A 65 -2.39 26.76 -19.17
N VAL A 66 -2.60 26.08 -20.30
CA VAL A 66 -2.61 26.71 -21.62
C VAL A 66 -3.97 26.50 -22.29
N LYS A 67 -4.49 27.56 -22.92
CA LYS A 67 -5.65 27.50 -23.78
C LYS A 67 -5.23 27.94 -25.17
N ILE A 68 -5.14 26.99 -26.09
CA ILE A 68 -4.67 27.20 -27.45
C ILE A 68 -5.75 26.70 -28.41
N HIS A 69 -6.19 27.55 -29.33
CA HIS A 69 -7.07 27.18 -30.44
C HIS A 69 -6.28 27.26 -31.75
N TYR A 70 -6.55 26.34 -32.66
CA TYR A 70 -5.87 26.26 -33.94
C TYR A 70 -6.79 25.66 -34.99
N ASP A 71 -6.62 26.11 -36.23
CA ASP A 71 -7.33 25.58 -37.39
C ASP A 71 -6.39 24.73 -38.23
N TYR A 72 -6.90 23.63 -38.78
CA TYR A 72 -6.14 22.70 -39.62
C TYR A 72 -7.07 22.05 -40.64
N ALA A 73 -6.48 21.43 -41.65
CA ALA A 73 -7.24 20.71 -42.67
C ALA A 73 -6.69 19.29 -42.87
N VAL A 74 -7.61 18.35 -43.11
CA VAL A 74 -7.32 16.95 -43.43
C VAL A 74 -8.17 16.58 -44.65
N GLY A 75 -7.54 16.20 -45.76
CA GLY A 75 -8.25 15.82 -46.98
C GLY A 75 -9.15 16.93 -47.55
N GLY A 76 -8.79 18.20 -47.37
CA GLY A 76 -9.59 19.35 -47.80
C GLY A 76 -10.74 19.75 -46.87
N VAL A 77 -10.96 19.01 -45.78
CA VAL A 77 -11.96 19.34 -44.75
C VAL A 77 -11.29 20.14 -43.63
N ALA A 78 -11.87 21.28 -43.28
CA ALA A 78 -11.39 22.15 -42.21
C ALA A 78 -11.87 21.68 -40.84
N PHE A 79 -10.98 21.76 -39.85
CA PHE A 79 -11.22 21.42 -38.44
C PHE A 79 -10.63 22.49 -37.53
N THR A 80 -11.21 22.63 -36.35
CA THR A 80 -10.68 23.47 -35.27
C THR A 80 -10.35 22.59 -34.07
N GLY A 81 -9.14 22.73 -33.55
CA GLY A 81 -8.65 22.00 -32.39
C GLY A 81 -8.41 22.93 -31.20
N THR A 82 -8.62 22.39 -30.00
CA THR A 82 -8.44 23.14 -28.74
C THR A 82 -7.51 22.45 -27.75
N ASN A 83 -7.08 21.22 -28.06
CA ASN A 83 -6.23 20.46 -27.15
C ASN A 83 -4.76 20.76 -27.45
N TYR A 84 -4.03 21.25 -26.45
CA TYR A 84 -2.58 21.22 -26.50
C TYR A 84 -2.07 19.79 -26.34
N ARG A 85 -2.62 19.06 -25.34
CA ARG A 85 -2.37 17.65 -25.01
C ARG A 85 -3.64 17.05 -24.40
N HIS A 86 -3.78 15.73 -24.42
CA HIS A 86 -4.75 15.03 -23.59
C HIS A 86 -4.25 14.87 -22.15
N GLY A 87 -5.18 14.75 -21.21
CA GLY A 87 -4.91 14.51 -19.80
C GLY A 87 -5.66 15.47 -18.89
N ALA A 88 -6.11 14.98 -17.72
CA ALA A 88 -6.92 15.75 -16.78
C ALA A 88 -6.12 16.80 -15.97
N PHE A 89 -4.78 16.83 -16.12
CA PHE A 89 -3.87 17.65 -15.33
C PHE A 89 -2.92 18.47 -16.23
N SER A 90 -3.48 19.14 -17.24
CA SER A 90 -2.74 20.06 -18.13
C SER A 90 -2.35 21.39 -17.48
N SER A 91 -2.55 21.53 -16.17
CA SER A 91 -2.24 22.71 -15.38
C SER A 91 -1.13 22.39 -14.38
N THR A 92 -0.14 23.27 -14.28
CA THR A 92 1.06 23.12 -13.43
C THR A 92 1.21 24.31 -12.49
N SER A 93 1.91 24.14 -11.38
CA SER A 93 2.30 25.26 -10.52
C SER A 93 3.41 26.13 -11.14
N ASP A 94 4.04 25.66 -12.23
CA ASP A 94 5.09 26.38 -12.93
C ASP A 94 4.53 27.32 -14.02
N SER A 95 4.43 28.62 -13.70
CA SER A 95 4.02 29.62 -14.68
C SER A 95 4.97 29.72 -15.87
N GLY A 96 6.26 29.44 -15.67
CA GLY A 96 7.28 29.50 -16.71
C GLY A 96 6.99 28.53 -17.85
N TRP A 97 6.59 27.30 -17.52
CA TRP A 97 6.15 26.32 -18.51
C TRP A 97 4.97 26.82 -19.36
N ALA A 98 3.92 27.35 -18.72
CA ALA A 98 2.71 27.80 -19.44
C ALA A 98 3.02 28.99 -20.35
N THR A 99 3.78 29.97 -19.85
CA THR A 99 4.23 31.12 -20.64
C THR A 99 5.10 30.68 -21.82
N ALA A 100 6.03 29.75 -21.62
CA ALA A 100 6.88 29.24 -22.70
C ALA A 100 6.10 28.41 -23.73
N ALA A 101 5.04 27.72 -23.32
CA ALA A 101 4.15 27.00 -24.23
C ALA A 101 3.33 27.97 -25.08
N VAL A 102 2.74 29.01 -24.47
CA VAL A 102 1.99 30.05 -25.19
C VAL A 102 2.89 30.84 -26.12
N ALA A 103 4.10 31.21 -25.70
CA ALA A 103 5.06 31.93 -26.53
C ALA A 103 5.48 31.13 -27.77
N ARG A 104 5.61 29.80 -27.65
CA ARG A 104 5.91 28.91 -28.79
C ARG A 104 4.74 28.72 -29.75
N HIS A 105 3.53 29.00 -29.31
CA HIS A 105 2.30 28.87 -30.09
C HIS A 105 1.58 30.22 -30.11
N ALA A 106 2.25 31.27 -30.59
CA ALA A 106 1.63 32.58 -30.71
C ALA A 106 0.54 32.58 -31.81
N PRO A 107 -0.52 33.39 -31.69
CA PRO A 107 -1.51 33.51 -32.77
C PRO A 107 -0.85 33.86 -34.13
N GLY A 108 -1.33 33.25 -35.20
CA GLY A 108 -0.79 33.36 -36.55
C GLY A 108 0.38 32.42 -36.87
N THR A 109 0.93 31.72 -35.88
CA THR A 109 2.02 30.76 -36.13
C THR A 109 1.50 29.48 -36.78
N VAL A 110 2.28 28.95 -37.73
CA VAL A 110 2.05 27.64 -38.33
C VAL A 110 2.75 26.59 -37.48
N VAL A 111 2.00 25.58 -37.04
CA VAL A 111 2.46 24.54 -36.11
C VAL A 111 2.08 23.15 -36.63
N PRO A 112 2.85 22.10 -36.28
CA PRO A 112 2.41 20.73 -36.52
C PRO A 112 1.18 20.42 -35.66
N VAL A 113 0.16 19.86 -36.29
CA VAL A 113 -1.06 19.35 -35.64
C VAL A 113 -1.08 17.85 -35.82
N HIS A 114 -1.20 17.13 -34.71
CA HIS A 114 -1.27 15.68 -34.71
C HIS A 114 -2.73 15.26 -34.50
N TYR A 115 -3.30 14.46 -35.40
CA TYR A 115 -4.70 14.06 -35.39
C TYR A 115 -4.89 12.54 -35.48
N ASP A 116 -5.97 12.01 -34.92
CA ASP A 116 -6.37 10.61 -35.11
C ASP A 116 -6.88 10.40 -36.55
N PRO A 117 -6.23 9.58 -37.39
CA PRO A 117 -6.70 9.34 -38.76
C PRO A 117 -8.12 8.75 -38.84
N ALA A 118 -8.55 8.00 -37.81
CA ALA A 118 -9.89 7.44 -37.74
C ALA A 118 -10.94 8.47 -37.26
N CYS A 119 -10.50 9.54 -36.61
CA CYS A 119 -11.35 10.61 -36.12
C CYS A 119 -10.60 11.96 -36.21
N PRO A 120 -10.53 12.59 -37.40
CA PRO A 120 -9.66 13.75 -37.62
C PRO A 120 -9.94 14.95 -36.72
N GLY A 121 -11.13 15.04 -36.12
CA GLY A 121 -11.46 16.08 -35.13
C GLY A 121 -10.77 15.91 -33.77
N ASP A 122 -10.22 14.73 -33.46
CA ASP A 122 -9.40 14.51 -32.28
C ASP A 122 -7.94 14.84 -32.59
N ALA A 123 -7.53 16.06 -32.25
CA ALA A 123 -6.19 16.57 -32.52
C ALA A 123 -5.52 17.16 -31.27
N VAL A 124 -4.19 17.11 -31.24
CA VAL A 124 -3.31 17.69 -30.23
C VAL A 124 -2.09 18.36 -30.88
N LEU A 125 -1.51 19.34 -30.17
CA LEU A 125 -0.27 20.00 -30.59
C LEU A 125 0.99 19.31 -30.04
N ALA A 126 0.88 18.59 -28.92
CA ALA A 126 1.99 17.87 -28.32
C ALA A 126 1.64 16.41 -28.06
N THR A 127 2.53 15.52 -28.49
CA THR A 127 2.34 14.07 -28.43
C THR A 127 3.19 13.41 -27.35
N GLY A 128 2.90 12.13 -27.08
CA GLY A 128 3.70 11.29 -26.19
C GLY A 128 3.52 11.62 -24.71
N LEU A 129 4.05 10.77 -23.84
CA LEU A 129 3.99 10.94 -22.38
C LEU A 129 5.08 11.88 -21.87
N MET A 130 4.75 12.65 -20.84
CA MET A 130 5.68 13.53 -20.12
C MET A 130 5.88 13.05 -18.69
N GLY A 131 6.88 13.60 -18.00
CA GLY A 131 7.15 13.22 -16.62
C GLY A 131 6.00 13.56 -15.65
N SER A 132 5.19 14.57 -15.96
CA SER A 132 3.96 14.91 -15.22
C SER A 132 2.93 13.77 -15.23
N ASP A 133 2.82 13.02 -16.33
CA ASP A 133 1.90 11.89 -16.44
C ASP A 133 2.27 10.77 -15.45
N LEU A 134 3.56 10.42 -15.39
CA LEU A 134 4.10 9.44 -14.44
C LEU A 134 4.13 9.97 -13.00
N PHE A 135 4.28 11.29 -12.83
CA PHE A 135 4.27 11.92 -11.52
C PHE A 135 2.89 11.91 -10.88
N VAL A 136 1.82 12.06 -11.67
CA VAL A 136 0.45 11.91 -11.16
C VAL A 136 0.19 10.49 -10.68
N LEU A 137 0.72 9.47 -11.38
CA LEU A 137 0.65 8.09 -10.91
C LEU A 137 1.39 7.91 -9.58
N LEU A 138 2.56 8.55 -9.42
CA LEU A 138 3.32 8.53 -8.17
C LEU A 138 2.50 9.17 -7.04
N PHE A 139 1.83 10.28 -7.33
CA PHE A 139 0.95 10.98 -6.38
C PHE A 139 -0.19 10.09 -5.87
N LEU A 140 -0.72 9.19 -6.70
CA LEU A 140 -1.82 8.29 -6.35
C LEU A 140 -1.38 7.08 -5.50
N THR A 141 -0.07 6.78 -5.43
CA THR A 141 0.46 5.62 -4.70
C THR A 141 0.07 5.51 -3.22
N PRO A 142 0.15 6.56 -2.37
CA PRO A 142 -0.29 6.44 -0.98
C PRO A 142 -1.79 6.16 -0.84
N PHE A 143 -2.62 6.74 -1.71
CA PHE A 143 -4.07 6.55 -1.69
C PHE A 143 -4.45 5.12 -2.08
N ASN A 144 -3.80 4.59 -3.12
CA ASN A 144 -3.94 3.21 -3.56
C ASN A 144 -3.40 2.21 -2.51
N ALA A 145 -2.27 2.53 -1.86
CA ALA A 145 -1.75 1.69 -0.78
C ALA A 145 -2.70 1.64 0.43
N ALA A 146 -3.29 2.79 0.79
CA ALA A 146 -4.32 2.86 1.83
C ALA A 146 -5.57 2.05 1.43
N MET A 147 -6.02 2.16 0.18
CA MET A 147 -7.13 1.38 -0.37
C MET A 147 -6.91 -0.13 -0.19
N VAL A 148 -5.75 -0.63 -0.65
CA VAL A 148 -5.38 -2.05 -0.52
C VAL A 148 -5.29 -2.46 0.96
N GLY A 149 -4.76 -1.60 1.83
CA GLY A 149 -4.67 -1.87 3.27
C GLY A 149 -6.03 -1.95 3.97
N LEU A 150 -6.92 -1.00 3.69
CA LEU A 150 -8.26 -0.89 4.28
C LEU A 150 -9.16 -2.08 3.91
N ILE A 151 -8.99 -2.67 2.72
CA ILE A 151 -9.75 -3.84 2.27
C ILE A 151 -9.01 -5.16 2.58
N GLY A 152 -7.71 -5.23 2.27
CA GLY A 152 -6.93 -6.47 2.34
C GLY A 152 -6.75 -6.99 3.77
N VAL A 153 -6.42 -6.11 4.73
CA VAL A 153 -6.22 -6.48 6.14
C VAL A 153 -7.48 -7.15 6.74
N PRO A 154 -8.69 -6.57 6.64
CA PRO A 154 -9.88 -7.16 7.23
C PRO A 154 -10.37 -8.38 6.45
N VAL A 155 -10.28 -8.41 5.10
CA VAL A 155 -10.60 -9.61 4.31
C VAL A 155 -9.73 -10.80 4.72
N VAL A 156 -8.40 -10.61 4.78
CA VAL A 156 -7.47 -11.66 5.20
C VAL A 156 -7.72 -12.06 6.66
N SER A 157 -7.98 -11.10 7.54
CA SER A 157 -8.25 -11.37 8.96
C SER A 157 -9.54 -12.16 9.15
N LEU A 158 -10.63 -11.79 8.49
CA LEU A 158 -11.91 -12.50 8.53
C LEU A 158 -11.80 -13.90 7.93
N HIS A 159 -11.13 -14.04 6.78
CA HIS A 159 -10.88 -15.34 6.18
C HIS A 159 -10.09 -16.26 7.13
N ARG A 160 -9.04 -15.73 7.78
CA ARG A 160 -8.26 -16.47 8.79
C ARG A 160 -9.10 -16.86 10.00
N LEU A 161 -9.95 -15.96 10.50
CA LEU A 161 -10.83 -16.24 11.64
C LEU A 161 -11.92 -17.26 11.29
N ARG A 162 -12.41 -17.27 10.06
CA ARG A 162 -13.37 -18.26 9.58
C ARG A 162 -12.74 -19.65 9.44
N ARG A 163 -11.52 -19.72 8.88
CA ARG A 163 -10.82 -20.98 8.62
C ARG A 163 -10.16 -21.58 9.88
N TRP A 164 -9.64 -20.74 10.77
CA TRP A 164 -8.81 -21.16 11.91
C TRP A 164 -9.39 -20.64 13.23
N ARG A 165 -10.69 -20.85 13.45
CA ARG A 165 -11.38 -20.32 14.63
C ARG A 165 -10.84 -20.90 15.94
N GLU A 166 -10.48 -22.17 15.93
CA GLU A 166 -9.97 -22.93 17.08
C GLU A 166 -8.64 -22.40 17.63
N THR A 167 -7.80 -21.78 16.81
CA THR A 167 -6.50 -21.19 17.22
C THR A 167 -6.57 -19.67 17.35
N GLY A 168 -7.77 -19.09 17.41
CA GLY A 168 -7.94 -17.63 17.41
C GLY A 168 -7.51 -16.96 16.09
N GLY A 169 -7.54 -17.68 14.97
CA GLY A 169 -7.22 -17.18 13.62
C GLY A 169 -5.77 -17.37 13.18
N LEU A 170 -5.00 -18.23 13.87
CA LEU A 170 -3.63 -18.57 13.49
C LEU A 170 -3.61 -19.78 12.55
N PRO A 171 -3.06 -19.67 11.33
CA PRO A 171 -2.93 -20.82 10.45
C PRO A 171 -2.07 -21.91 11.09
N TRP A 172 -2.52 -23.15 11.01
CA TRP A 172 -1.72 -24.31 11.39
C TRP A 172 -1.79 -25.39 10.32
N SER A 173 -0.81 -26.29 10.33
CA SER A 173 -0.76 -27.46 9.44
C SER A 173 -0.18 -28.65 10.20
N GLU A 174 -0.62 -29.85 9.85
CA GLU A 174 -0.17 -31.10 10.44
C GLU A 174 0.28 -32.06 9.34
N ASP A 175 1.52 -32.53 9.44
CA ASP A 175 2.14 -33.45 8.47
C ASP A 175 2.31 -34.85 9.08
N GLY A 176 1.28 -35.33 9.81
CA GLY A 176 1.22 -36.66 10.44
C GLY A 176 2.15 -36.90 11.64
N ARG A 177 3.28 -36.17 11.73
CA ARG A 177 4.26 -36.27 12.83
C ARG A 177 4.51 -34.94 13.54
N ARG A 178 4.31 -33.82 12.82
CA ARG A 178 4.61 -32.46 13.30
C ARG A 178 3.41 -31.56 13.08
N ILE A 179 3.08 -30.81 14.11
CA ILE A 179 2.09 -29.73 14.07
C ILE A 179 2.86 -28.41 13.98
N ARG A 180 2.55 -27.60 12.97
CA ARG A 180 3.17 -26.29 12.74
C ARG A 180 2.13 -25.19 12.92
N LEU A 181 2.33 -24.31 13.90
CA LEU A 181 1.48 -23.15 14.14
C LEU A 181 2.20 -21.88 13.68
N ARG A 182 1.62 -21.19 12.69
CA ARG A 182 2.19 -19.95 12.12
C ARG A 182 1.81 -18.75 12.97
N LEU A 183 2.79 -18.22 13.70
CA LEU A 183 2.58 -17.07 14.58
C LEU A 183 2.45 -15.75 13.81
N PRO A 184 1.84 -14.71 14.41
CA PRO A 184 1.66 -13.41 13.77
C PRO A 184 3.01 -12.80 13.40
N HIS A 185 3.26 -12.63 12.09
CA HIS A 185 4.43 -11.94 11.57
C HIS A 185 4.01 -10.87 10.58
N VAL A 186 4.89 -9.89 10.37
CA VAL A 186 4.70 -8.89 9.33
C VAL A 186 4.72 -9.61 7.98
N SER A 187 3.58 -9.61 7.28
CA SER A 187 3.52 -10.24 5.97
C SER A 187 4.47 -9.53 4.99
N ALA A 188 5.20 -10.29 4.19
CA ALA A 188 6.14 -9.73 3.21
C ALA A 188 5.44 -8.76 2.23
N TRP A 189 4.21 -9.07 1.84
CA TRP A 189 3.39 -8.20 1.00
C TRP A 189 3.04 -6.88 1.66
N LEU A 190 2.70 -6.89 2.96
CA LEU A 190 2.46 -5.64 3.70
C LEU A 190 3.72 -4.78 3.78
N ALA A 191 4.90 -5.38 3.92
CA ALA A 191 6.16 -4.63 3.87
C ALA A 191 6.33 -3.94 2.50
N GLY A 192 6.11 -4.66 1.40
CA GLY A 192 6.13 -4.08 0.05
C GLY A 192 5.10 -2.97 -0.14
N LEU A 193 3.86 -3.15 0.33
CA LEU A 193 2.79 -2.15 0.25
C LEU A 193 3.14 -0.87 1.01
N VAL A 194 3.68 -1.01 2.23
CA VAL A 194 4.12 0.12 3.05
C VAL A 194 5.30 0.83 2.39
N THR A 195 6.24 0.09 1.80
CA THR A 195 7.35 0.68 1.05
C THR A 195 6.87 1.45 -0.19
N LEU A 196 5.93 0.89 -0.97
CA LEU A 196 5.36 1.58 -2.13
C LEU A 196 4.59 2.84 -1.73
N GLY A 197 3.64 2.73 -0.80
CA GLY A 197 2.80 3.85 -0.39
C GLY A 197 3.57 4.93 0.39
N GLY A 198 4.35 4.52 1.39
CA GLY A 198 5.14 5.42 2.22
C GLY A 198 6.34 6.01 1.46
N GLY A 199 7.07 5.18 0.71
CA GLY A 199 8.16 5.63 -0.14
C GLY A 199 7.66 6.55 -1.24
N GLY A 200 6.56 6.20 -1.90
CA GLY A 200 5.90 7.04 -2.89
C GLY A 200 5.51 8.41 -2.32
N PHE A 201 4.90 8.43 -1.12
CA PHE A 201 4.57 9.68 -0.42
C PHE A 201 5.79 10.58 -0.20
N VAL A 202 6.92 10.02 0.24
CA VAL A 202 8.16 10.78 0.42
C VAL A 202 8.69 11.28 -0.93
N CYS A 203 8.68 10.43 -1.97
CA CYS A 203 9.14 10.79 -3.31
C CYS A 203 8.33 11.95 -3.93
N ILE A 204 7.02 12.08 -3.62
CA ILE A 204 6.21 13.22 -4.08
C ILE A 204 6.85 14.55 -3.68
N PHE A 205 7.36 14.67 -2.44
CA PHE A 205 8.00 15.90 -1.97
C PHE A 205 9.43 16.04 -2.48
N LEU A 206 10.20 14.94 -2.45
CA LEU A 206 11.60 14.94 -2.93
C LEU A 206 11.72 15.29 -4.41
N VAL A 207 10.74 14.91 -5.23
CA VAL A 207 10.72 15.20 -6.66
C VAL A 207 9.87 16.42 -6.96
N GLY A 208 8.69 16.54 -6.35
CA GLY A 208 7.73 17.59 -6.64
C GLY A 208 8.21 18.99 -6.25
N LEU A 209 8.81 19.16 -5.06
CA LEU A 209 9.26 20.48 -4.62
C LEU A 209 10.41 21.02 -5.49
N PRO A 210 11.49 20.27 -5.76
CA PRO A 210 12.58 20.76 -6.60
C PRO A 210 12.18 20.98 -8.06
N THR A 211 11.26 20.17 -8.59
CA THR A 211 10.82 20.25 -10.00
C THR A 211 9.56 21.07 -10.21
N ARG A 212 9.04 21.75 -9.18
CA ARG A 212 7.75 22.48 -9.23
C ARG A 212 6.60 21.62 -9.76
N PHE A 213 6.59 20.35 -9.37
CA PHE A 213 5.61 19.33 -9.77
C PHE A 213 5.58 19.05 -11.29
N SER A 214 6.66 19.39 -12.01
CA SER A 214 6.82 19.16 -13.44
C SER A 214 8.14 18.43 -13.73
N PRO A 215 8.35 17.20 -13.20
CA PRO A 215 9.61 16.50 -13.37
C PRO A 215 9.83 16.10 -14.84
N GLY A 216 11.10 16.05 -15.24
CA GLY A 216 11.50 15.45 -16.52
C GLY A 216 11.18 13.95 -16.55
N LEU A 217 10.94 13.42 -17.75
CA LEU A 217 10.55 12.02 -17.94
C LEU A 217 11.60 11.04 -17.41
N GLY A 218 12.89 11.29 -17.70
CA GLY A 218 13.98 10.43 -17.20
C GLY A 218 14.09 10.43 -15.67
N THR A 219 13.92 11.59 -15.02
CA THR A 219 13.95 11.71 -13.56
C THR A 219 12.85 10.87 -12.92
N ILE A 220 11.61 10.98 -13.40
CA ILE A 220 10.49 10.25 -12.80
C ILE A 220 10.55 8.75 -13.08
N GLN A 221 11.10 8.33 -14.23
CA GLN A 221 11.36 6.92 -14.54
C GLN A 221 12.37 6.31 -13.56
N LEU A 222 13.46 7.03 -13.24
CA LEU A 222 14.44 6.58 -12.24
C LEU A 222 13.83 6.46 -10.86
N VAL A 223 12.98 7.42 -10.47
CA VAL A 223 12.26 7.39 -9.18
C VAL A 223 11.35 6.18 -9.09
N TRP A 224 10.58 5.88 -10.14
CA TRP A 224 9.75 4.68 -10.21
C TRP A 224 10.57 3.40 -10.13
N ALA A 225 11.66 3.31 -10.89
CA ALA A 225 12.54 2.15 -10.87
C ALA A 225 13.13 1.89 -9.48
N ALA A 226 13.62 2.95 -8.82
CA ALA A 226 14.15 2.87 -7.46
C ALA A 226 13.08 2.47 -6.44
N LEU A 227 11.88 3.06 -6.52
CA LEU A 227 10.77 2.78 -5.61
C LEU A 227 10.30 1.31 -5.73
N ILE A 228 10.18 0.81 -6.96
CA ILE A 228 9.82 -0.59 -7.24
C ILE A 228 10.92 -1.53 -6.73
N ALA A 229 12.19 -1.23 -7.00
CA ALA A 229 13.32 -2.03 -6.52
C ALA A 229 13.36 -2.10 -4.98
N LEU A 230 13.13 -0.98 -4.29
CA LEU A 230 13.00 -0.91 -2.82
C LEU A 230 11.84 -1.75 -2.30
N ALA A 231 10.68 -1.70 -2.95
CA ALA A 231 9.53 -2.50 -2.57
C ALA A 231 9.80 -4.01 -2.74
N VAL A 232 10.39 -4.42 -3.86
CA VAL A 232 10.79 -5.81 -4.12
C VAL A 232 11.85 -6.26 -3.10
N ALA A 233 12.85 -5.43 -2.82
CA ALA A 233 13.87 -5.71 -1.81
C ALA A 233 13.26 -5.84 -0.41
N ALA A 234 12.28 -5.01 -0.05
CA ALA A 234 11.56 -5.09 1.22
C ALA A 234 10.77 -6.41 1.35
N VAL A 235 10.06 -6.82 0.30
CA VAL A 235 9.35 -8.12 0.25
C VAL A 235 10.34 -9.27 0.38
N TRP A 236 11.41 -9.24 -0.40
CA TRP A 236 12.43 -10.29 -0.43
C TRP A 236 13.18 -10.41 0.90
N HIS A 237 13.62 -9.29 1.48
CA HIS A 237 14.27 -9.24 2.79
C HIS A 237 13.35 -9.76 3.89
N THR A 238 12.09 -9.35 3.88
CA THR A 238 11.11 -9.83 4.85
C THR A 238 10.88 -11.33 4.68
N ARG A 239 10.70 -11.81 3.44
CA ARG A 239 10.51 -13.25 3.15
C ARG A 239 11.72 -14.08 3.55
N ARG A 240 12.93 -13.63 3.24
CA ARG A 240 14.18 -14.29 3.66
C ARG A 240 14.29 -14.36 5.17
N ARG A 241 13.98 -13.27 5.88
CA ARG A 241 13.98 -13.25 7.35
C ARG A 241 12.95 -14.21 7.95
N LEU A 242 11.78 -14.35 7.33
CA LEU A 242 10.76 -15.30 7.76
C LEU A 242 11.24 -16.76 7.58
N LEU A 243 11.87 -17.07 6.44
CA LEU A 243 12.42 -18.40 6.19
C LEU A 243 13.60 -18.74 7.11
N ALA A 244 14.51 -17.78 7.35
CA ALA A 244 15.72 -18.01 8.14
C ALA A 244 15.47 -18.17 9.65
N ARG A 245 14.42 -17.54 10.20
CA ARG A 245 14.21 -17.48 11.66
C ARG A 245 13.44 -18.64 12.25
N GLY A 246 12.87 -19.55 11.44
CA GLY A 246 11.94 -20.56 11.93
C GLY A 246 10.80 -19.90 12.70
N THR A 247 9.85 -19.27 12.00
CA THR A 247 8.81 -18.43 12.62
C THR A 247 7.64 -19.19 13.22
N ASP A 248 7.62 -20.49 13.02
CA ASP A 248 6.50 -21.34 13.35
C ASP A 248 6.81 -22.06 14.67
N LEU A 249 5.80 -22.14 15.54
CA LEU A 249 5.85 -23.04 16.68
C LEU A 249 5.66 -24.45 16.13
N VAL A 250 6.63 -25.33 16.34
CA VAL A 250 6.59 -26.73 15.89
C VAL A 250 6.45 -27.65 17.08
N ILE A 251 5.43 -28.50 17.07
CA ILE A 251 5.21 -29.55 18.06
C ILE A 251 5.47 -30.88 17.34
N ASP A 252 6.58 -31.56 17.67
CA ASP A 252 6.91 -32.90 17.16
C ASP A 252 6.40 -33.93 18.18
N VAL A 253 5.28 -34.56 17.85
CA VAL A 253 4.58 -35.49 18.75
C VAL A 253 5.37 -36.77 18.92
N ALA A 254 5.95 -37.30 17.84
CA ALA A 254 6.75 -38.51 17.88
C ALA A 254 8.13 -38.29 18.53
N GLY A 255 8.72 -37.11 18.33
CA GLY A 255 9.96 -36.72 18.99
C GLY A 255 9.79 -36.20 20.42
N GLN A 256 8.56 -36.02 20.90
CA GLN A 256 8.24 -35.39 22.19
C GLN A 256 8.94 -34.05 22.42
N THR A 257 9.02 -33.20 21.38
CA THR A 257 9.69 -31.89 21.46
C THR A 257 8.81 -30.74 20.97
N VAL A 258 9.00 -29.57 21.59
CA VAL A 258 8.45 -28.28 21.15
C VAL A 258 9.59 -27.38 20.69
N SER A 259 9.56 -26.94 19.44
CA SER A 259 10.44 -25.89 18.92
C SER A 259 9.71 -24.56 18.94
N LEU A 260 10.17 -23.68 19.82
CA LEU A 260 9.71 -22.30 19.92
C LEU A 260 10.39 -21.43 18.84
N PRO A 261 9.66 -20.48 18.23
CA PRO A 261 10.14 -19.70 17.10
C PRO A 261 11.27 -18.72 17.47
N GLY A 262 12.04 -18.30 16.48
CA GLY A 262 12.93 -17.15 16.62
C GLY A 262 12.15 -15.83 16.74
N THR A 263 12.08 -15.24 17.94
CA THR A 263 11.42 -13.93 18.19
C THR A 263 12.43 -12.77 18.23
N ARG A 264 12.00 -11.52 18.42
CA ARG A 264 12.93 -10.39 18.64
C ARG A 264 13.86 -10.60 19.84
N LYS A 265 13.45 -11.38 20.83
CA LYS A 265 14.26 -11.76 21.99
C LYS A 265 15.09 -13.04 21.76
N ARG A 266 14.80 -13.81 20.70
CA ARG A 266 15.37 -15.13 20.44
C ARG A 266 15.81 -15.26 18.97
N GLN A 267 17.11 -15.19 18.71
CA GLN A 267 17.61 -15.12 17.33
C GLN A 267 17.54 -16.45 16.57
N THR A 268 17.52 -17.58 17.29
CA THR A 268 17.45 -18.94 16.73
C THR A 268 16.30 -19.74 17.34
N PRO A 269 15.60 -20.60 16.58
CA PRO A 269 14.64 -21.54 17.16
C PRO A 269 15.29 -22.35 18.27
N GLN A 270 14.57 -22.50 19.39
CA GLN A 270 15.03 -23.34 20.50
C GLN A 270 14.05 -24.48 20.68
N THR A 271 14.58 -25.70 20.69
CA THR A 271 13.83 -26.94 20.85
C THR A 271 13.96 -27.43 22.28
N PHE A 272 12.82 -27.76 22.89
CA PHE A 272 12.73 -28.24 24.26
C PHE A 272 11.97 -29.58 24.27
N PRO A 273 12.32 -30.52 25.16
CA PRO A 273 11.51 -31.71 25.38
C PRO A 273 10.18 -31.33 26.04
N PHE A 274 9.15 -32.15 25.85
CA PHE A 274 7.83 -31.96 26.46
C PHE A 274 7.89 -31.85 27.99
N SER A 275 8.79 -32.59 28.64
CA SER A 275 9.02 -32.53 30.08
C SER A 275 9.46 -31.14 30.59
N ALA A 276 10.03 -30.31 29.72
CA ALA A 276 10.44 -28.95 30.06
C ALA A 276 9.29 -27.93 29.99
N VAL A 277 8.13 -28.32 29.44
CA VAL A 277 6.94 -27.47 29.33
C VAL A 277 6.11 -27.60 30.59
N ALA A 278 6.08 -26.55 31.40
CA ALA A 278 5.39 -26.57 32.68
C ALA A 278 3.90 -26.22 32.55
N ASN A 279 3.58 -25.16 31.81
CA ASN A 279 2.19 -24.66 31.69
C ASN A 279 2.00 -23.74 30.47
N VAL A 280 0.75 -23.51 30.09
CA VAL A 280 0.31 -22.44 29.18
C VAL A 280 -0.56 -21.48 29.99
N THR A 281 -0.22 -20.19 30.00
CA THR A 281 -0.96 -19.18 30.77
C THR A 281 -1.45 -18.04 29.89
N LEU A 282 -2.65 -17.55 30.21
CA LEU A 282 -3.22 -16.35 29.63
C LEU A 282 -3.10 -15.18 30.61
N GLU A 283 -2.30 -14.18 30.24
CA GLU A 283 -2.07 -12.99 31.06
C GLU A 283 -2.86 -11.79 30.49
N PRO A 284 -3.83 -11.23 31.25
CA PRO A 284 -4.48 -9.98 30.89
C PRO A 284 -3.55 -8.80 31.23
N VAL A 285 -3.12 -8.06 30.21
CA VAL A 285 -2.23 -6.91 30.33
C VAL A 285 -2.97 -5.63 29.93
N VAL A 286 -2.98 -4.64 30.82
CA VAL A 286 -3.53 -3.31 30.52
C VAL A 286 -2.40 -2.39 30.11
N ARG A 287 -2.38 -1.98 28.84
CA ARG A 287 -1.42 -0.99 28.34
C ARG A 287 -2.07 0.39 28.31
N ARG A 288 -1.53 1.35 29.06
CA ARG A 288 -1.92 2.76 28.95
C ARG A 288 -1.17 3.41 27.77
N GLY A 289 -1.93 3.98 26.84
CA GLY A 289 -1.36 4.78 25.75
C GLY A 289 -1.05 6.21 26.17
N ASN A 290 -0.28 6.92 25.33
CA ASN A 290 0.16 8.31 25.54
C ASN A 290 -0.98 9.35 25.67
N LYS A 291 -2.25 8.94 25.47
CA LYS A 291 -3.46 9.76 25.60
C LYS A 291 -4.40 9.25 26.72
N GLY A 292 -3.88 8.53 27.72
CA GLY A 292 -4.65 8.05 28.87
C GLY A 292 -5.64 6.90 28.62
N ARG A 293 -5.92 6.52 27.36
CA ARG A 293 -6.74 5.33 27.06
C ARG A 293 -6.02 4.05 27.46
N ALA A 294 -6.62 3.28 28.36
CA ALA A 294 -6.23 1.92 28.68
C ALA A 294 -6.68 0.97 27.56
N ARG A 295 -5.75 0.18 27.01
CA ARG A 295 -6.04 -0.93 26.10
C ARG A 295 -5.86 -2.24 26.86
N HIS A 296 -6.90 -3.07 26.83
CA HIS A 296 -6.87 -4.42 27.40
C HIS A 296 -6.32 -5.37 26.33
N CYS A 297 -5.19 -6.00 26.63
CA CYS A 297 -4.56 -7.03 25.82
C CYS A 297 -4.55 -8.35 26.59
N HIS A 298 -4.60 -9.47 25.88
CA HIS A 298 -4.50 -10.82 26.41
C HIS A 298 -3.29 -11.49 25.73
N ILE A 299 -2.31 -11.89 26.54
CA ILE A 299 -1.06 -12.48 26.07
C ILE A 299 -1.07 -13.96 26.41
N VAL A 300 -0.87 -14.82 25.40
CA VAL A 300 -0.68 -16.26 25.60
C VAL A 300 0.82 -16.52 25.73
N GLN A 301 1.20 -17.12 26.86
CA GLN A 301 2.59 -17.45 27.20
C GLN A 301 2.76 -18.95 27.43
N LEU A 302 3.88 -19.48 26.96
CA LEU A 302 4.32 -20.84 27.23
C LEU A 302 5.41 -20.81 28.29
N HIS A 303 5.22 -21.53 29.40
CA HIS A 303 6.22 -21.65 30.45
C HIS A 303 7.13 -22.84 30.16
N VAL A 304 8.38 -22.56 29.81
CA VAL A 304 9.38 -23.58 29.46
C VAL A 304 10.64 -23.35 30.31
N GLN A 305 11.09 -24.38 31.02
CA GLN A 305 12.26 -24.31 31.93
C GLN A 305 12.18 -23.12 32.92
N GLY A 306 11.00 -22.86 33.49
CA GLY A 306 10.79 -21.77 34.45
C GLY A 306 10.78 -20.36 33.84
N ARG A 307 10.79 -20.22 32.50
CA ARG A 307 10.68 -18.94 31.79
C ARG A 307 9.36 -18.83 31.05
N ALA A 308 8.70 -17.68 31.19
CA ALA A 308 7.49 -17.35 30.46
C ALA A 308 7.82 -16.79 29.07
N GLU A 309 7.48 -17.54 28.03
CA GLU A 309 7.75 -17.18 26.63
C GLU A 309 6.47 -16.75 25.91
N LYS A 310 6.46 -15.51 25.43
CA LYS A 310 5.31 -14.94 24.75
C LYS A 310 5.13 -15.57 23.36
N LEU A 311 3.98 -16.21 23.14
CA LEU A 311 3.60 -16.77 21.85
C LEU A 311 2.84 -15.76 21.00
N ALA A 312 1.77 -15.17 21.54
CA ALA A 312 0.93 -14.24 20.80
C ALA A 312 0.17 -13.27 21.74
N GLU A 313 -0.29 -12.16 21.17
CA GLU A 313 -1.03 -11.11 21.88
C GLU A 313 -2.23 -10.66 21.04
N TRP A 314 -3.38 -10.52 21.69
CA TRP A 314 -4.60 -9.98 21.07
C TRP A 314 -5.34 -9.04 22.02
N GLU A 315 -6.12 -8.12 21.46
CA GLU A 315 -7.10 -7.33 22.23
C GLU A 315 -8.31 -8.19 22.61
N ASP A 316 -8.73 -9.08 21.72
CA ASP A 316 -9.92 -9.92 21.89
C ASP A 316 -9.62 -11.12 22.80
N ARG A 317 -10.27 -11.17 23.96
CA ARG A 317 -10.12 -12.23 24.97
C ARG A 317 -10.33 -13.63 24.39
N TRP A 318 -11.40 -13.81 23.62
CA TRP A 318 -11.77 -15.12 23.06
C TRP A 318 -10.68 -15.73 22.16
N ARG A 319 -9.88 -14.90 21.46
CA ARG A 319 -8.81 -15.39 20.57
C ARG A 319 -7.67 -15.98 21.37
N ALA A 320 -7.33 -15.33 22.48
CA ALA A 320 -6.30 -15.82 23.40
C ALA A 320 -6.76 -17.10 24.10
N GLU A 321 -8.02 -17.16 24.56
CA GLU A 321 -8.60 -18.36 25.17
C GLU A 321 -8.68 -19.54 24.19
N ALA A 322 -9.06 -19.29 22.93
CA ALA A 322 -9.08 -20.32 21.90
C ALA A 322 -7.69 -20.93 21.66
N LEU A 323 -6.65 -20.09 21.53
CA LEU A 323 -5.28 -20.58 21.38
C LEU A 323 -4.82 -21.35 22.63
N GLU A 324 -5.09 -20.85 23.83
CA GLU A 324 -4.73 -21.54 25.07
C GLU A 324 -5.38 -22.93 25.14
N ALA A 325 -6.69 -23.03 24.90
CA ALA A 325 -7.42 -24.29 24.90
C ALA A 325 -6.85 -25.26 23.85
N TRP A 326 -6.56 -24.78 22.64
CA TRP A 326 -5.98 -25.59 21.57
C TRP A 326 -4.58 -26.12 21.92
N LEU A 327 -3.74 -25.31 22.59
CA LEU A 327 -2.41 -25.73 23.06
C LEU A 327 -2.49 -26.73 24.21
N ARG A 328 -3.39 -26.52 25.18
CA ARG A 328 -3.60 -27.44 26.31
C ARG A 328 -4.04 -28.84 25.87
N GLN A 329 -4.79 -28.95 24.78
CA GLN A 329 -5.19 -30.24 24.22
C GLN A 329 -4.05 -31.02 23.56
N ARG A 330 -2.97 -30.34 23.15
CA ARG A 330 -1.89 -30.93 22.32
C ARG A 330 -0.55 -31.04 23.03
N LEU A 331 -0.39 -30.36 24.16
CA LEU A 331 0.81 -30.42 25.00
C LEU A 331 0.50 -31.24 26.25
N PRO A 332 1.37 -32.17 26.66
CA PRO A 332 1.23 -32.86 27.94
C PRO A 332 1.62 -31.87 29.06
N LEU A 333 0.64 -31.15 29.57
CA LEU A 333 0.83 -30.20 30.67
C LEU A 333 0.53 -30.92 32.00
N GLY A 334 1.30 -30.61 33.04
CA GLY A 334 0.93 -30.97 34.42
C GLY A 334 -0.31 -30.19 34.88
N GLU A 335 -0.96 -30.65 35.95
CA GLU A 335 -2.11 -29.94 36.54
C GLU A 335 -1.81 -28.43 36.73
N PRO A 336 -2.81 -27.55 36.52
CA PRO A 336 -2.58 -26.12 36.49
C PRO A 336 -2.00 -25.62 37.82
N ALA A 337 -0.74 -25.16 37.78
CA ALA A 337 -0.19 -24.36 38.87
C ALA A 337 -1.06 -23.11 39.08
N ALA A 338 -1.53 -22.93 40.32
CA ALA A 338 -2.41 -21.83 40.72
C ALA A 338 -1.88 -20.47 40.22
N PRO A 339 -2.77 -19.54 39.83
CA PRO A 339 -2.35 -18.24 39.32
C PRO A 339 -1.46 -17.52 40.34
N PRO A 340 -0.36 -16.88 39.90
CA PRO A 340 0.50 -16.13 40.81
C PRO A 340 -0.33 -15.05 41.51
N ARG A 341 -0.31 -15.07 42.85
CA ARG A 341 -0.92 -14.01 43.68
C ARG A 341 -0.36 -12.67 43.20
N LYS A 342 -1.25 -11.77 42.80
CA LYS A 342 -0.93 -10.39 42.46
C LYS A 342 -0.16 -9.76 43.62
N SER A 343 1.12 -9.43 43.42
CA SER A 343 1.81 -8.50 44.30
C SER A 343 1.21 -7.12 44.05
N SER A 344 0.33 -6.69 44.95
CA SER A 344 0.01 -5.27 45.08
C SER A 344 1.31 -4.56 45.49
N VAL A 345 1.92 -3.84 44.57
CA VAL A 345 2.90 -2.82 44.93
C VAL A 345 2.21 -1.48 44.73
N ALA A 346 2.17 -0.75 45.84
CA ALA A 346 1.54 0.55 46.05
C ALA A 346 2.13 1.65 45.18
#